data_AF-A0A117I3I1-F1
#
_entry.id   AF-A0A117I3I1-F1
#
_cell.length_a   1.000
_cell.length_b   1.000
_cell.length_c   1.000
_cell.angle_alpha   90.00
_cell.angle_beta   90.00
_cell.angle_gamma   90.00
#
_symmetry.space_group_name_H-M   'P 1'
#
loop_
_entity.id
_entity.type
_entity.pdbx_description
1 polymer ?
#
loop_
_entity_poly.entity_id
_entity_poly.type
_entity_poly.pdbx_seq_one_letter_code
_entity_poly.pdbx_strand_id
1 'polypeptide(L)' 'MMIPTLTRINELSRKAKEGGLTEMEKDEQARLRKEYLQTFRGSVNDILLNATIYDPNGDDVTPDKLKQEQANQNND' A
#
# COMPACT_ATOMS: atom_id res chain seq x y z
N MET A 1 10.54 -6.01 -2.82
CA MET A 1 9.35 -6.76 -2.40
C MET A 1 8.56 -7.15 -3.63
N MET A 2 8.46 -8.43 -3.95
CA MET A 2 7.63 -8.90 -5.06
C MET A 2 6.29 -9.30 -4.46
N ILE A 3 5.22 -8.58 -4.78
CA ILE A 3 3.87 -8.91 -4.31
C ILE A 3 3.19 -9.68 -5.45
N PRO A 4 3.00 -11.01 -5.35
CA PRO A 4 2.46 -11.82 -6.44
C PRO A 4 1.09 -11.35 -6.92
N THR A 5 0.28 -10.81 -6.01
CA THR A 5 -1.07 -10.29 -6.31
C THR A 5 -1.02 -9.06 -7.21
N LEU A 6 0.05 -8.24 -7.17
CA LEU A 6 0.17 -7.04 -7.99
C LEU A 6 0.34 -7.36 -9.48
N THR A 7 1.13 -8.38 -9.81
CA THR A 7 1.33 -8.81 -11.21
C THR A 7 0.00 -9.23 -11.83
N ARG A 8 -0.78 -10.05 -11.10
CA ARG A 8 -2.09 -10.51 -11.56
C ARG A 8 -3.10 -9.37 -11.67
N ILE A 9 -3.11 -8.43 -10.73
CA ILE A 9 -3.94 -7.21 -10.81
C ILE A 9 -3.61 -6.39 -12.06
N ASN A 10 -2.34 -6.27 -12.42
CA ASN A 10 -1.90 -5.53 -13.61
C ASN A 10 -2.32 -6.24 -14.91
N GLU A 11 -2.21 -7.55 -14.97
CA GLU A 11 -2.72 -8.36 -16.09
C GLU A 11 -4.23 -8.16 -16.29
N LEU A 12 -5.02 -8.28 -15.23
CA LEU A 12 -6.47 -8.06 -15.25
C LEU A 12 -6.79 -6.61 -15.65
N SER A 13 -6.02 -5.64 -15.15
CA SER A 13 -6.23 -4.22 -15.49
C SER A 13 -5.90 -3.91 -16.95
N ARG A 14 -4.89 -4.57 -17.54
CA ARG A 14 -4.60 -4.46 -18.97
C ARG A 14 -5.72 -5.08 -19.80
N LYS A 15 -6.18 -6.28 -19.42
CA LYS A 15 -7.31 -6.96 -20.09
C LYS A 15 -8.59 -6.13 -20.03
N ALA A 16 -8.88 -5.50 -18.89
CA ALA A 16 -10.00 -4.58 -18.71
C ALA A 16 -9.97 -3.41 -19.70
N LYS A 17 -8.78 -2.86 -19.98
CA LYS A 17 -8.58 -1.74 -20.92
C LYS A 17 -8.72 -2.17 -22.39
N GLU A 18 -8.31 -3.39 -22.73
CA GLU A 18 -8.25 -3.87 -24.11
C GLU A 18 -9.59 -4.46 -24.61
N GLY A 19 -10.38 -5.09 -23.73
CA GLY A 19 -11.61 -5.77 -24.17
C GLY A 19 -12.67 -5.99 -23.08
N GLY A 20 -12.49 -5.38 -21.90
CA GLY A 20 -13.37 -5.57 -20.76
C GLY A 20 -13.06 -6.84 -19.95
N LEU A 21 -13.63 -6.91 -18.75
CA LEU A 21 -13.50 -8.06 -17.84
C LEU A 21 -14.80 -8.84 -17.82
N THR A 22 -14.68 -10.17 -17.78
CA THR A 22 -15.80 -11.04 -17.43
C THR A 22 -16.16 -10.84 -15.95
N GLU A 23 -17.40 -11.18 -15.55
CA GLU A 23 -17.82 -11.05 -14.14
C GLU A 23 -16.91 -11.86 -13.19
N MET A 24 -16.49 -13.06 -13.57
CA MET A 24 -15.54 -13.87 -12.79
C MET A 24 -14.20 -13.16 -12.58
N GLU A 25 -13.70 -12.46 -13.61
CA GLU A 25 -12.43 -11.73 -13.53
C GLU A 25 -12.56 -10.44 -12.73
N LYS A 26 -13.74 -9.80 -12.72
CA LYS A 26 -14.02 -8.66 -11.84
C LYS A 26 -14.00 -9.09 -10.37
N ASP A 27 -14.61 -10.22 -10.06
CA ASP A 27 -14.58 -10.80 -8.70
C ASP A 27 -13.16 -11.18 -8.29
N GLU A 28 -12.39 -11.79 -9.20
CA GLU A 28 -10.97 -12.09 -8.98
C GLU A 28 -10.18 -10.81 -8.70
N GLN A 29 -10.36 -9.77 -9.52
CA GLN A 29 -9.69 -8.48 -9.35
C GLN A 29 -10.06 -7.81 -8.02
N ALA A 30 -11.33 -7.85 -7.61
CA ALA A 30 -11.79 -7.29 -6.34
C ALA A 30 -11.14 -8.01 -5.14
N ARG A 31 -11.10 -9.34 -5.18
CA ARG A 31 -10.44 -10.16 -4.15
C ARG A 31 -8.95 -9.84 -4.05
N LEU A 32 -8.25 -9.83 -5.18
CA LEU A 32 -6.81 -9.55 -5.23
C LEU A 32 -6.49 -8.13 -4.75
N ARG A 33 -7.31 -7.13 -5.09
CA ARG A 33 -7.15 -5.76 -4.58
C ARG A 33 -7.31 -5.69 -3.07
N LYS A 34 -8.25 -6.43 -2.49
CA LYS A 34 -8.45 -6.47 -1.03
C LYS A 34 -7.24 -7.07 -0.34
N GLU A 35 -6.72 -8.18 -0.85
CA GLU A 35 -5.51 -8.84 -0.33
C GLU A 35 -4.28 -7.93 -0.47
N TYR A 36 -4.08 -7.32 -1.64
CA TYR A 36 -3.02 -6.33 -1.85
C TYR A 36 -3.10 -5.19 -0.84
N LEU A 37 -4.28 -4.61 -0.60
CA LEU A 37 -4.46 -3.52 0.35
C LEU A 37 -4.16 -3.94 1.80
N GLN A 38 -4.48 -5.17 2.19
CA GLN A 38 -4.16 -5.67 3.53
C GLN A 38 -2.65 -5.80 3.71
N THR A 39 -1.96 -6.45 2.77
CA THR A 39 -0.50 -6.60 2.79
C THR A 39 0.20 -5.24 2.71
N PHE A 40 -0.27 -4.38 1.81
CA PHE A 40 0.26 -3.04 1.61
C PHE A 40 0.11 -2.17 2.85
N ARG A 41 -1.04 -2.19 3.55
CA ARG A 41 -1.22 -1.43 4.80
C ARG A 41 -0.23 -1.83 5.88
N GLY A 42 0.07 -3.12 6.02
CA GLY A 42 1.12 -3.58 6.94
C GLY A 42 2.47 -2.99 6.55
N SER A 43 2.87 -3.14 5.29
CA SER A 43 4.16 -2.62 4.80
C SER A 43 4.25 -1.09 4.82
N VAL A 44 3.14 -0.37 4.61
CA VAL A 44 3.11 1.10 4.67
C VAL A 44 3.29 1.59 6.09
N ASN A 45 2.70 0.92 7.08
CA ASN A 45 2.93 1.28 8.47
C ASN A 45 4.42 1.16 8.81
N ASP A 46 5.08 0.08 8.41
CA ASP A 46 6.53 -0.10 8.61
C ASP A 46 7.35 0.97 7.89
N ILE A 47 6.97 1.35 6.67
CA ILE A 47 7.64 2.41 5.91
C ILE A 47 7.43 3.77 6.58
N LEU A 48 6.21 4.10 7.01
CA LEU A 48 5.88 5.36 7.66
C LEU A 48 6.54 5.48 9.03
N LEU A 49 6.62 4.38 9.79
CA LEU A 49 7.38 4.30 11.03
C LEU A 49 8.87 4.60 10.83
N ASN A 50 9.43 4.38 9.64
CA ASN A 50 10.84 4.65 9.36
C ASN A 50 11.08 5.90 8.48
N ALA A 51 10.02 6.60 8.06
CA ALA A 51 10.11 7.73 7.15
C ALA A 51 9.82 9.05 7.88
N THR A 52 10.66 10.05 7.62
CA THR A 52 10.41 11.45 8.02
C THR A 52 9.83 12.21 6.83
N ILE A 53 8.71 12.89 7.04
CA ILE A 53 8.02 13.65 6.00
C ILE A 53 8.44 15.12 6.10
N TYR A 54 9.07 15.62 5.04
CA TYR A 54 9.42 17.03 4.90
C TYR A 54 8.49 17.71 3.91
N ASP A 55 8.10 18.95 4.20
CA ASP A 55 7.35 19.78 3.28
C ASP A 55 8.27 20.33 2.15
N PRO A 56 7.72 20.98 1.11
CA PRO A 56 8.52 21.59 0.05
C PRO A 56 9.46 22.72 0.49
N ASN A 57 9.24 23.29 1.68
CA ASN A 57 10.09 24.32 2.29
C ASN A 57 11.22 23.72 3.15
N GLY A 58 11.21 22.39 3.35
CA GLY A 58 12.19 21.65 4.15
C GLY A 58 11.82 21.49 5.62
N ASP A 59 10.60 21.88 6.02
CA ASP A 59 10.14 21.72 7.40
C ASP A 59 9.68 20.28 7.65
N ASP A 60 10.11 19.69 8.78
CA ASP A 60 9.64 18.37 9.21
C ASP A 60 8.17 18.47 9.65
N VAL A 61 7.29 17.95 8.82
CA VAL A 61 5.85 17.87 9.04
C VAL A 61 5.42 16.46 9.41
N THR A 62 6.33 15.62 9.87
CA THR A 62 6.02 14.26 10.34
C THR A 62 4.97 14.34 11.46
N PRO A 63 3.77 13.74 11.28
CA PRO A 63 2.69 13.80 12.25
C PRO A 63 3.10 13.33 13.66
N ASP A 64 2.67 14.05 14.70
CA ASP A 64 3.01 13.73 16.10
C ASP A 64 2.63 12.29 16.52
N LYS A 65 1.55 11.76 15.95
CA LYS A 65 1.12 10.37 16.18
C LYS A 65 2.17 9.36 15.72
N LEU A 66 2.84 9.61 14.58
CA LEU A 66 3.91 8.76 14.08
C LEU A 66 5.16 8.86 14.95
N LYS A 67 5.50 10.06 15.43
CA LYS A 67 6.61 10.28 16.38
C LYS A 67 6.38 9.50 17.69
N GLN A 68 5.14 9.47 18.19
CA GLN A 68 4.77 8.69 19.37
C GLN A 68 4.85 7.18 19.13
N GLU A 69 4.37 6.68 17.99
CA GLU A 69 4.47 5.25 17.66
C GLU A 69 5.93 4.78 17.48
N GLN A 70 6.78 5.60 16.87
CA GLN A 70 8.23 5.37 16.78
C GLN A 70 8.91 5.34 18.16
N ALA A 71 8.53 6.25 19.07
CA ALA A 71 9.09 6.30 20.41
C ALA A 71 8.69 5.07 21.24
N ASN A 72 7.45 4.60 21.11
CA ASN A 72 6.98 3.41 21.82
C ASN A 72 7.68 2.13 21.37
N GLN A 73 7.95 1.96 20.06
CA GLN A 73 8.68 0.78 19.56
C GLN A 73 10.15 0.72 19.98
N ASN A 74 10.79 1.86 20.27
CA ASN A 74 12.21 1.89 20.70
C ASN A 74 12.42 1.63 22.20
N ASN A 75 11.34 1.54 22.98
CA ASN A 75 11.38 1.37 24.44
C ASN A 75 10.96 -0.03 24.93
N ASP A 76 10.65 -0.96 24.02
CA ASP A 76 10.44 -2.40 24.26
C ASP A 76 11.66 -3.22 23.80
#